data_AF-A0A1F5B0B3-F1
#
_entry.id   AF-A0A1F5B0B3-F1
#
_cell.length_a   1.000
_cell.length_b   1.000
_cell.length_c   1.000
_cell.angle_alpha   90.00
_cell.angle_beta   90.00
_cell.angle_gamma   90.00
#
_symmetry.space_group_name_H-M   'P 1'
#
loop_
_entity.id
_entity.type
_entity.pdbx_description
1 polymer ?
#
loop_
_entity_poly.entity_id
_entity_poly.type
_entity_poly.pdbx_seq_one_letter_code
_entity_poly.pdbx_strand_id
1 'polypeptide(L)'
;MRVEDGENFDDLLARADKALEYLKNRPEKSLVVVTHGYFLRTMVARVLLGDFLSEGVFKRFHAMVSMENTGLTILRYHGKQGEDPMWRLWIYNDHAHLAE
;
A
#
# COMPACT_ATOMS: atom_id res chain seq x y z
N MET A 1 -15.62 11.97 -8.30
CA MET A 1 -16.83 11.48 -8.98
C MET A 1 -17.41 10.35 -8.14
N ARG A 2 -18.58 10.56 -7.53
CA ARG A 2 -19.26 9.53 -6.72
C ARG A 2 -20.00 8.60 -7.69
N VAL A 3 -19.71 7.31 -7.65
CA VAL A 3 -20.49 6.29 -8.36
C VAL A 3 -21.36 5.63 -7.30
N GLU A 4 -22.55 6.20 -7.10
CA GLU A 4 -23.69 5.79 -6.26
C GLU A 4 -23.37 5.16 -4.87
N ASP A 5 -22.70 3.99 -4.77
CA ASP A 5 -22.33 3.27 -3.53
C ASP A 5 -20.86 2.78 -3.44
N GLY A 6 -20.00 3.09 -4.42
CA GLY A 6 -18.58 2.69 -4.43
C GLY A 6 -17.65 3.61 -3.64
N GLU A 7 -16.53 3.08 -3.15
CA GLU A 7 -15.46 3.89 -2.54
C GLU A 7 -14.83 4.82 -3.58
N ASN A 8 -14.67 6.09 -3.21
CA ASN A 8 -13.93 7.06 -4.01
C ASN A 8 -12.45 7.13 -3.57
N PHE A 9 -11.69 8.03 -4.22
CA PHE A 9 -10.26 8.25 -3.91
C PHE A 9 -9.99 8.56 -2.43
N ASP A 10 -10.77 9.46 -1.83
CA ASP A 10 -10.59 9.88 -0.44
C ASP A 10 -10.95 8.75 0.53
N ASP A 11 -12.00 7.97 0.23
CA ASP A 11 -12.40 6.80 1.03
C ASP A 11 -11.27 5.75 1.05
N LEU A 12 -10.69 5.48 -0.13
CA LEU A 12 -9.58 4.55 -0.30
C LEU A 12 -8.33 5.00 0.45
N LEU A 13 -8.00 6.30 0.40
CA LEU A 13 -6.87 6.85 1.16
C LEU A 13 -7.11 6.80 2.66
N ALA A 14 -8.28 7.21 3.13
CA ALA A 14 -8.63 7.15 4.54
C ALA A 14 -8.57 5.70 5.07
N ARG A 15 -8.98 4.72 4.26
CA ARG A 15 -8.88 3.30 4.61
C ARG A 15 -7.44 2.79 4.60
N ALA A 16 -6.61 3.23 3.65
CA ALA A 16 -5.18 2.90 3.63
C ALA A 16 -4.45 3.47 4.85
N ASP A 17 -4.73 4.72 5.23
CA ASP A 17 -4.16 5.37 6.41
C ASP A 17 -4.54 4.64 7.69
N LYS A 18 -5.82 4.31 7.88
CA LYS A 18 -6.28 3.50 9.01
C LYS A 18 -5.61 2.13 9.07
N ALA A 19 -5.44 1.48 7.92
CA ALA A 19 -4.76 0.17 7.86
C ALA A 19 -3.28 0.28 8.24
N LEU A 20 -2.55 1.26 7.69
CA LEU A 20 -1.14 1.49 7.99
C LEU A 20 -0.92 1.88 9.46
N GLU A 21 -1.80 2.71 10.01
CA GLU A 21 -1.79 3.08 11.43
C GLU A 21 -2.06 1.87 12.33
N TYR A 22 -3.05 1.05 11.98
CA TYR A 22 -3.34 -0.17 12.71
C TYR A 22 -2.14 -1.13 12.70
N LEU A 23 -1.55 -1.37 11.53
CA LEU A 23 -0.45 -2.31 11.33
C LEU A 23 0.84 -1.87 12.03
N LYS A 24 1.18 -0.58 12.04
CA LYS A 24 2.42 -0.10 12.69
C LYS A 24 2.36 -0.22 14.23
N ASN A 25 1.16 -0.21 14.79
CA ASN A 25 0.92 -0.28 16.23
C ASN A 25 0.75 -1.72 16.75
N ARG A 26 0.89 -2.72 15.86
CA ARG A 26 0.88 -4.14 16.24
C ARG A 26 2.17 -4.53 16.98
N PRO A 27 2.10 -5.37 18.03
CA PRO A 27 3.29 -5.83 18.75
C PRO A 27 4.12 -6.85 17.95
N GLU A 28 3.53 -7.50 16.94
CA GLU A 28 4.23 -8.50 16.14
C GLU A 28 5.29 -7.86 15.22
N LYS A 29 6.50 -8.44 15.20
CA LYS A 29 7.61 -7.96 14.35
C LYS A 29 7.40 -8.24 12.86
N SER A 30 6.56 -9.21 12.53
CA SER A 30 6.28 -9.62 11.15
C SER A 30 4.83 -10.04 11.05
N LEU A 31 4.13 -9.47 10.06
CA LEU A 31 2.71 -9.65 9.83
C LEU A 31 2.50 -10.12 8.40
N VAL A 32 1.59 -11.06 8.20
CA VAL A 32 1.11 -11.46 6.87
C VAL A 32 -0.28 -10.88 6.68
N VAL A 33 -0.46 -10.16 5.58
CA VAL A 33 -1.75 -9.53 5.22
C VAL A 33 -2.16 -10.06 3.86
N VAL A 34 -3.34 -10.69 3.79
CA VAL A 34 -3.98 -11.10 2.53
C VAL A 34 -5.02 -10.05 2.18
N THR A 35 -4.96 -9.51 0.97
CA THR A 35 -5.85 -8.44 0.52
C THR A 35 -6.07 -8.50 -1.00
N HIS A 36 -6.83 -7.55 -1.54
CA HIS A 36 -7.06 -7.42 -2.97
C HIS A 36 -6.02 -6.52 -3.64
N GLY A 37 -5.64 -6.84 -4.88
CA GLY A 37 -4.57 -6.13 -5.59
C GLY A 37 -4.82 -4.63 -5.81
N TYR A 38 -6.08 -4.21 -5.96
CA TYR A 38 -6.41 -2.78 -6.02
C TYR A 38 -6.11 -2.09 -4.69
N PHE A 39 -6.56 -2.63 -3.56
CA PHE A 39 -6.28 -1.98 -2.27
C PHE A 39 -4.79 -2.03 -1.89
N LEU A 40 -4.09 -3.12 -2.21
CA LEU A 40 -2.63 -3.20 -1.99
C LEU A 40 -1.89 -2.11 -2.78
N ARG A 41 -2.24 -1.88 -4.04
CA ARG A 41 -1.67 -0.78 -4.84
C ARG A 41 -1.96 0.59 -4.24
N THR A 42 -3.15 0.81 -3.68
CA THR A 42 -3.47 2.03 -2.92
C THR A 42 -2.55 2.20 -1.71
N MET A 43 -2.35 1.15 -0.90
CA MET A 43 -1.43 1.21 0.24
C MET A 43 -0.01 1.53 -0.19
N VAL A 44 0.49 0.89 -1.26
CA VAL A 44 1.83 1.15 -1.81
C VAL A 44 1.96 2.59 -2.29
N ALA A 45 0.99 3.11 -3.05
CA ALA A 45 1.00 4.50 -3.49
C ALA A 45 1.05 5.46 -2.30
N ARG A 46 0.24 5.21 -1.27
CA ARG A 46 0.21 6.05 -0.05
C ARG A 46 1.53 5.99 0.72
N VAL A 47 2.16 4.82 0.83
CA VAL A 47 3.49 4.68 1.45
C VAL A 47 4.57 5.45 0.69
N LEU A 48 4.57 5.40 -0.64
CA LEU A 48 5.61 6.03 -1.46
C LEU A 48 5.45 7.54 -1.58
N LEU A 49 4.22 8.03 -1.69
CA LEU A 49 3.94 9.42 -2.06
C LEU A 49 3.42 10.25 -0.90
N GLY A 50 2.96 9.63 0.19
CA GLY A 50 2.43 10.36 1.33
C GLY A 50 1.42 11.41 0.89
N ASP A 51 1.57 12.64 1.38
CA ASP A 51 0.64 13.74 1.10
C ASP A 51 0.80 14.33 -0.32
N PHE A 52 1.82 13.90 -1.08
CA PHE A 52 1.98 14.24 -2.49
C PHE A 52 1.07 13.40 -3.42
N LEU A 53 0.32 12.44 -2.87
CA LEU A 53 -0.60 11.61 -3.64
C LEU A 53 -1.90 12.37 -3.96
N SER A 54 -1.97 12.95 -5.15
CA SER A 54 -3.20 13.55 -5.68
C SER A 54 -4.05 12.53 -6.45
N GLU A 55 -5.33 12.83 -6.69
CA GLU A 55 -6.24 11.96 -7.46
C GLU A 55 -5.70 11.62 -8.86
N GLY A 56 -5.07 12.59 -9.54
CA GLY A 56 -4.47 12.38 -10.85
C GLY A 56 -3.26 11.45 -10.81
N VAL A 57 -2.39 11.62 -9.81
CA VAL A 57 -1.23 10.73 -9.57
C VAL A 57 -1.71 9.34 -9.20
N PHE A 58 -2.74 9.23 -8.37
CA PHE A 58 -3.36 7.97 -7.96
C PHE A 58 -3.92 7.17 -9.14
N LYS A 59 -4.72 7.82 -10.00
CA LYS A 59 -5.25 7.20 -11.23
C LYS A 59 -4.12 6.70 -12.13
N ARG A 60 -3.09 7.52 -12.32
CA ARG A 60 -1.94 7.16 -13.15
C ARG A 60 -1.15 6.01 -12.51
N PHE A 61 -0.94 6.01 -11.20
CA PHE A 61 -0.27 4.93 -10.49
C PHE A 61 -1.00 3.60 -10.68
N HIS A 62 -2.33 3.57 -10.47
CA HIS A 62 -3.13 2.36 -10.69
C HIS A 62 -3.15 1.87 -12.14
N ALA A 63 -3.07 2.78 -13.10
CA ALA A 63 -2.99 2.42 -14.52
C ALA A 63 -1.62 1.85 -14.91
N MET A 64 -0.54 2.31 -14.27
CA MET A 64 0.83 1.98 -14.66
C MET A 64 1.42 0.79 -13.90
N VAL A 65 0.86 0.44 -12.75
CA VAL A 65 1.43 -0.60 -11.88
C VAL A 65 0.47 -1.79 -11.77
N SER A 66 0.96 -3.00 -12.05
CA SER A 66 0.20 -4.26 -11.98
C SER A 66 0.43 -5.01 -10.66
N MET A 67 -0.50 -5.91 -10.33
CA MET A 67 -0.38 -6.83 -9.20
C MET A 67 -0.87 -8.20 -9.67
N GLU A 68 -0.01 -9.21 -9.57
CA GLU A 68 -0.38 -10.59 -9.88
C GLU A 68 -1.18 -11.19 -8.72
N ASN A 69 -2.05 -12.13 -9.04
CA ASN A 69 -2.66 -12.96 -8.00
C ASN A 69 -1.56 -13.69 -7.25
N THR A 70 -1.68 -13.73 -5.92
CA THR A 70 -0.69 -14.28 -4.98
C THR A 70 0.72 -13.66 -5.08
N GLY A 71 0.87 -12.50 -5.73
CA GLY A 71 2.11 -11.72 -5.69
C GLY A 71 2.42 -11.20 -4.28
N LEU A 72 3.69 -11.25 -3.89
CA LEU A 72 4.16 -10.82 -2.56
C LEU A 72 4.67 -9.39 -2.60
N THR A 73 4.25 -8.57 -1.64
CA THR A 73 4.74 -7.20 -1.43
C THR A 73 5.19 -7.05 0.01
N ILE A 74 6.39 -6.51 0.23
CA ILE A 74 6.94 -6.28 1.56
C ILE A 74 7.01 -4.79 1.83
N LEU A 75 6.28 -4.35 2.86
CA LEU A 75 6.39 -3.01 3.44
C LEU A 75 7.12 -3.12 4.79
N ARG A 76 8.08 -2.23 5.04
CA ARG A 76 8.84 -2.18 6.29
C ARG A 76 8.62 -0.85 6.99
N TYR A 77 8.22 -0.87 8.25
CA TYR A 77 8.16 0.32 9.11
C TYR A 77 9.42 0.38 10.00
N HIS A 78 10.30 1.33 9.75
CA HIS A 78 11.52 1.53 10.54
C HIS A 78 12.09 2.94 10.37
N GLY A 79 12.81 3.43 11.39
CA GLY A 79 13.60 4.65 11.33
C GLY A 79 15.08 4.35 11.08
N LYS A 80 15.82 5.31 10.54
CA LYS A 80 17.28 5.33 10.64
C LYS A 80 17.67 6.13 11.88
N GLN A 81 18.93 6.05 12.32
CA GLN A 81 19.41 6.92 13.41
C GLN A 81 19.17 8.39 13.05
N GLY A 82 18.44 9.10 13.92
CA GLY A 82 18.10 10.51 13.72
C GLY A 82 16.89 10.79 12.82
N GLU A 83 16.19 9.76 12.35
CA GLU A 83 14.98 9.90 11.52
C GLU A 83 13.77 9.28 12.22
N ASP A 84 12.61 9.92 12.08
CA ASP A 84 11.34 9.33 12.50
C ASP A 84 11.04 8.06 11.68
N PRO A 85 10.52 6.99 12.31
CA PRO A 85 10.15 5.77 11.61
C PRO A 85 9.08 6.01 10.55
N MET A 86 9.33 5.45 9.36
CA MET A 86 8.41 5.57 8.23
C MET A 86 8.22 4.24 7.51
N TRP A 87 7.10 4.10 6.83
CA TRP A 87 6.85 2.98 5.93
C TRP A 87 7.73 3.09 4.70
N ARG A 88 8.30 1.96 4.27
CA ARG A 88 9.14 1.85 3.07
C ARG A 88 8.74 0.62 2.28
N LEU A 89 8.61 0.75 0.96
CA LEU A 89 8.45 -0.39 0.06
C LEU A 89 9.79 -1.10 -0.11
N TRP A 90 9.81 -2.41 0.15
CA TRP A 90 11.01 -3.24 0.04
C TRP A 90 10.95 -4.20 -1.14
N ILE A 91 9.82 -4.90 -1.31
CA ILE A 91 9.56 -5.80 -2.45
C ILE A 91 8.17 -5.47 -2.98
N TYR A 92 8.02 -5.49 -4.29
CA TYR A 92 6.75 -5.22 -4.96
C TYR A 92 6.40 -6.33 -5.95
N ASN A 93 5.20 -6.89 -5.80
CA ASN A 93 4.62 -7.88 -6.72
C ASN A 93 5.57 -9.04 -7.07
N ASP A 94 6.28 -9.59 -6.08
CA ASP A 94 7.14 -10.75 -6.27
C ASP A 94 6.30 -12.01 -6.50
N HIS A 95 6.41 -12.53 -7.71
CA HIS A 95 5.72 -13.73 -8.18
C HIS A 95 6.68 -14.88 -8.51
N ALA A 96 7.98 -14.72 -8.20
CA ALA A 96 9.01 -15.70 -8.55
C ALA A 96 8.81 -17.06 -7.87
N HIS A 97 8.13 -17.08 -6.72
CA HIS A 97 7.79 -18.31 -5.99
C HIS A 97 6.79 -19.22 -6.72
N LEU A 98 6.18 -18.75 -7.81
CA LEU A 98 5.28 -19.51 -8.68
C LEU A 98 5.82 -19.75 -10.09
N ALA A 99 7.08 -19.38 -10.35
CA ALA A 99 7.75 -19.74 -11.59
C ALA A 99 8.17 -21.22 -11.56
N GLU A 100 7.84 -21.96 -12.61
CA GLU A 100 8.54 -23.19 -13.01
C GLU A 100 9.84 -22.85 -13.75
#